data_AF-A0A961GTM8-F1
#
_entry.id   AF-A0A961GTM8-F1
#
_cell.length_a   1.000
_cell.length_b   1.000
_cell.length_c   1.000
_cell.angle_alpha   90.00
_cell.angle_beta   90.00
_cell.angle_gamma   90.00
#
_symmetry.space_group_name_H-M   'P 1'
#
loop_
_entity.id
_entity.type
_entity.pdbx_description
1 polymer ?
#
loop_
_entity_poly.entity_id
_entity_poly.type
_entity_poly.pdbx_seq_one_letter_code
_entity_poly.pdbx_strand_id
1 'polypeptide(L)'
;MPATSTQPRVTKRSERSGSRRTEGPEARDENPVAPDDAEQRALVEAHLPLVNHVVFQVAVHFPRHVDRDDLINAGAIGLVEAARRYDESRGVPFNRF
;
A
#
# COMPACT_ATOMS: atom_id res chain seq x y z
N MET A 1 -44.63 -3.40 -61.07
CA MET A 1 -43.27 -3.12 -61.57
C MET A 1 -43.20 -1.65 -61.96
N PRO A 2 -42.32 -0.80 -61.40
CA PRO A 2 -41.78 -0.81 -60.02
C PRO A 2 -42.95 -0.60 -59.01
N ALA A 3 -43.02 0.25 -57.97
CA ALA A 3 -42.12 1.11 -57.15
C ALA A 3 -42.72 1.16 -55.72
N THR A 4 -42.08 1.54 -54.61
CA THR A 4 -40.82 2.27 -54.28
C THR A 4 -40.95 3.79 -54.06
N SER A 5 -41.40 4.13 -52.85
CA SER A 5 -40.82 5.15 -51.94
C SER A 5 -40.88 6.65 -52.29
N THR A 6 -41.18 7.49 -51.29
CA THR A 6 -40.22 8.42 -50.64
C THR A 6 -40.95 9.53 -49.87
N GLN A 7 -40.89 9.51 -48.53
CA GLN A 7 -41.10 10.72 -47.73
C GLN A 7 -39.88 11.62 -47.87
N PRO A 8 -40.05 12.96 -47.96
CA PRO A 8 -39.19 13.80 -47.12
C PRO A 8 -39.84 15.13 -46.67
N ARG A 9 -39.71 15.48 -45.38
CA ARG A 9 -38.79 16.58 -44.96
C ARG A 9 -38.72 16.81 -43.43
N VAL A 10 -37.65 16.26 -42.86
CA VAL A 10 -36.68 16.83 -41.88
C VAL A 10 -37.12 17.87 -40.82
N THR A 11 -36.52 17.71 -39.63
CA THR A 11 -36.44 18.63 -38.48
C THR A 11 -37.62 18.54 -37.47
N LYS A 12 -37.40 18.63 -36.15
CA LYS A 12 -36.19 19.09 -35.42
C LYS A 12 -36.03 18.39 -34.05
N ARG A 13 -34.82 17.84 -33.79
CA ARG A 13 -34.11 17.85 -32.50
C ARG A 13 -34.82 17.30 -31.23
N SER A 14 -34.51 16.06 -30.86
CA SER A 14 -34.53 15.63 -29.44
C SER A 14 -33.52 14.52 -29.09
N GLU A 15 -32.34 14.55 -29.71
CA GLU A 15 -31.22 13.69 -29.28
C GLU A 15 -30.53 14.30 -28.05
N ARG A 16 -30.81 13.76 -26.86
CA ARG A 16 -30.03 14.01 -25.65
C ARG A 16 -30.09 12.82 -24.69
N SER A 17 -28.96 12.52 -24.07
CA SER A 17 -28.79 11.55 -22.98
C SER A 17 -28.80 10.06 -23.33
N GLY A 18 -28.27 9.71 -24.50
CA GLY A 18 -27.43 8.51 -24.55
C GLY A 18 -26.01 8.87 -24.10
N SER A 19 -25.62 8.48 -22.89
CA SER A 19 -24.21 8.17 -22.58
C SER A 19 -24.08 7.39 -21.27
N ARG A 20 -23.23 6.35 -21.29
CA ARG A 20 -22.74 5.71 -20.07
C ARG A 20 -21.75 6.66 -19.39
N ARG A 21 -21.86 6.84 -18.08
CA ARG A 21 -20.69 7.17 -17.24
C ARG A 21 -20.56 6.14 -16.13
N THR A 22 -19.85 5.08 -16.49
CA THR A 22 -19.16 4.20 -15.56
C THR A 22 -17.97 4.96 -14.97
N GLU A 23 -18.27 5.78 -13.97
CA GLU A 23 -17.31 6.17 -12.93
C GLU A 23 -17.48 5.07 -11.88
N GLY A 24 -16.69 3.99 -11.85
CA GLY A 24 -15.27 3.86 -12.18
C GLY A 24 -14.60 3.55 -10.85
N PRO A 25 -14.04 2.33 -10.63
CA PRO A 25 -13.56 1.96 -9.30
C PRO A 25 -12.43 2.91 -8.88
N GLU A 26 -12.42 3.29 -7.60
CA GLU A 26 -11.35 4.11 -7.04
C GLU A 26 -10.00 3.43 -7.28
N ALA A 27 -9.12 4.09 -8.03
CA ALA A 27 -7.75 3.64 -8.22
C ALA A 27 -7.03 3.74 -6.86
N ARG A 28 -7.00 2.63 -6.14
CA ARG A 28 -6.42 2.50 -4.80
C ARG A 28 -4.91 2.51 -4.86
N ASP A 29 -4.34 3.69 -5.14
CA ASP A 29 -2.91 3.99 -5.18
C ASP A 29 -2.05 2.79 -5.62
N GLU A 30 -2.31 2.28 -6.83
CA GLU A 30 -1.53 1.20 -7.44
C GLU A 30 -0.17 1.71 -7.95
N ASN A 31 0.47 2.52 -7.11
CA ASN A 31 1.90 2.75 -7.10
C ASN A 31 2.58 1.37 -7.02
N PRO A 32 3.40 0.99 -8.01
CA PRO A 32 4.07 -0.31 -8.02
C PRO A 32 5.20 -0.31 -6.99
N VAL A 33 4.81 -0.52 -5.73
CA VAL A 33 5.67 -0.92 -4.61
C VAL A 33 6.63 -1.99 -5.15
N ALA A 34 7.94 -1.73 -5.04
CA ALA A 34 8.94 -2.65 -5.58
C ALA A 34 8.75 -4.06 -4.96
N PRO A 35 9.08 -5.15 -5.68
CA PRO A 35 8.95 -6.49 -5.10
C PRO A 35 9.68 -6.59 -3.76
N ASP A 36 10.85 -5.94 -3.67
CA ASP A 36 11.65 -5.81 -2.45
C ASP A 36 10.89 -5.09 -1.32
N ASP A 37 10.21 -3.97 -1.61
CA ASP A 37 9.40 -3.23 -0.62
C ASP A 37 8.21 -4.07 -0.11
N ALA A 38 7.62 -4.93 -0.95
CA ALA A 38 6.47 -5.75 -0.56
C ALA A 38 6.86 -6.86 0.44
N GLU A 39 7.96 -7.57 0.17
CA GLU A 39 8.49 -8.57 1.09
C GLU A 39 9.08 -7.92 2.36
N GLN A 40 9.74 -6.76 2.23
CA GLN A 40 10.19 -5.97 3.39
C GLN A 40 9.03 -5.53 4.28
N ARG A 41 7.90 -5.08 3.71
CA ARG A 41 6.69 -4.74 4.49
C ARG A 41 6.15 -5.95 5.24
N ALA A 42 6.04 -7.10 4.58
CA ALA A 42 5.61 -8.34 5.23
C ALA A 42 6.56 -8.77 6.37
N LEU A 43 7.88 -8.66 6.17
CA LEU A 43 8.89 -8.90 7.21
C LEU A 43 8.77 -7.92 8.38
N VAL A 44 8.58 -6.63 8.12
CA VAL A 44 8.36 -5.59 9.15
C VAL A 44 7.08 -5.90 9.94
N GLU A 45 5.94 -6.08 9.27
CA GLU A 45 4.65 -6.35 9.91
C GLU A 45 4.68 -7.62 10.79
N ALA A 46 5.28 -8.70 10.28
CA ALA A 46 5.46 -9.94 11.04
C ALA A 46 6.32 -9.78 12.31
N HIS A 47 7.22 -8.79 12.34
CA HIS A 47 8.19 -8.58 13.43
C HIS A 47 7.96 -7.28 14.24
N LEU A 48 6.88 -6.52 14.00
CA LEU A 48 6.46 -5.43 14.90
C LEU A 48 6.34 -5.84 16.39
N PRO A 49 5.94 -7.08 16.76
CA PRO A 49 5.98 -7.52 18.15
C PRO A 49 7.39 -7.58 18.76
N LEU A 50 8.42 -7.82 17.94
CA LEU A 50 9.82 -7.88 18.38
C LEU A 50 10.32 -6.51 18.85
N VAL A 51 9.93 -5.42 18.18
CA VAL A 51 10.26 -4.06 18.60
C VAL A 51 9.74 -3.79 20.01
N ASN A 52 8.50 -4.14 20.31
CA ASN A 52 7.92 -3.96 21.65
C ASN A 52 8.66 -4.77 22.72
N HIS A 53 9.09 -6.00 22.40
CA HIS A 53 9.90 -6.82 23.30
C HIS A 53 11.28 -6.22 23.55
N VAL A 54 12.01 -5.86 22.50
CA VAL A 54 13.35 -5.24 22.58
C VAL A 54 13.27 -3.91 23.34
N VAL A 55 12.30 -3.06 23.04
CA VAL A 55 12.09 -1.78 23.74
C VAL A 55 11.77 -2.00 25.21
N PHE A 56 10.99 -3.02 25.57
CA PHE A 56 10.78 -3.35 26.99
C PHE A 56 12.09 -3.73 27.69
N GLN A 57 12.96 -4.50 27.05
CA GLN A 57 14.28 -4.85 27.60
C GLN A 57 15.19 -3.62 27.71
N VAL A 58 15.38 -2.84 26.64
CA VAL A 58 16.34 -1.72 26.67
C VAL A 58 15.86 -0.53 27.51
N ALA A 59 14.54 -0.32 27.66
CA ALA A 59 13.98 0.75 28.48
C ALA A 59 14.46 0.73 29.95
N VAL A 60 14.84 -0.44 30.50
CA VAL A 60 15.36 -0.53 31.88
C VAL A 60 16.75 0.09 32.05
N HIS A 61 17.46 0.36 30.94
CA HIS A 61 18.79 0.98 30.92
C HIS A 61 18.76 2.49 30.66
N PHE A 62 17.60 3.07 30.32
CA PHE A 62 17.46 4.50 30.03
C PHE A 62 17.03 5.33 31.26
N PRO A 63 17.44 6.60 31.38
CA PRO A 63 16.97 7.49 32.43
C PRO A 63 15.47 7.80 32.33
N ARG A 64 14.86 8.22 33.46
CA ARG A 64 13.43 8.60 33.57
C ARG A 64 12.99 9.86 32.77
N HIS A 65 13.83 10.37 31.88
CA HIS A 65 13.49 11.44 30.93
C HIS A 65 13.39 10.95 29.48
N VAL A 66 13.59 9.66 29.23
CA VAL A 66 13.44 9.04 27.91
C VAL A 66 12.05 8.44 27.80
N ASP A 67 11.24 8.95 26.88
CA ASP A 67 9.89 8.44 26.66
C ASP A 67 9.89 7.07 25.97
N ARG A 68 8.94 6.22 26.37
CA ARG A 68 8.79 4.87 25.80
C ARG A 68 8.44 4.92 24.32
N ASP A 69 7.65 5.90 23.90
CA ASP A 69 7.19 6.01 22.52
C ASP A 69 8.32 6.42 21.57
N ASP A 70 9.27 7.24 22.02
CA ASP A 70 10.51 7.52 21.28
C ASP A 70 11.37 6.26 21.08
N LEU A 71 11.47 5.40 22.10
CA LEU A 71 12.14 4.10 21.96
C LEU A 71 11.40 3.16 21.00
N ILE A 72 10.06 3.17 20.98
CA ILE A 72 9.26 2.41 20.00
C ILE A 72 9.48 2.95 18.58
N ASN A 73 9.45 4.28 18.40
CA ASN A 73 9.69 4.92 17.11
C ASN A 73 11.11 4.62 16.57
N ALA A 74 12.14 4.76 17.42
CA ALA A 74 13.51 4.41 17.06
C ALA A 74 13.66 2.92 16.72
N GLY A 75 13.02 2.04 17.50
CA GLY A 75 13.01 0.60 17.24
C GLY A 75 12.29 0.21 15.95
N ALA A 76 11.18 0.88 15.60
CA ALA A 76 10.45 0.67 14.36
C ALA A 76 11.24 1.12 13.12
N ILE A 77 11.93 2.27 13.20
CA ILE A 77 12.87 2.72 12.16
C ILE A 77 14.01 1.69 12.00
N GLY A 78 14.56 1.20 13.10
CA GLY A 78 15.55 0.12 13.11
C GLY A 78 15.05 -1.17 12.46
N LEU A 79 13.79 -1.55 12.69
CA LEU A 79 13.18 -2.74 12.08
C LEU A 79 13.05 -2.62 10.55
N VAL A 80 12.65 -1.45 10.05
CA VAL A 80 12.58 -1.17 8.60
C VAL A 80 13.98 -1.20 7.97
N GLU A 81 14.97 -0.59 8.62
CA GLU A 81 16.36 -0.61 8.16
C GLU A 81 17.02 -1.99 8.27
N ALA A 82 16.56 -2.85 9.19
CA ALA A 82 16.93 -4.26 9.25
C ALA A 82 16.29 -5.05 8.10
N ALA A 83 15.00 -4.87 7.82
CA ALA A 83 14.30 -5.51 6.69
C ALA A 83 14.96 -5.17 5.34
N ARG A 84 15.31 -3.89 5.12
CA ARG A 84 16.07 -3.41 3.95
C ARG A 84 17.45 -4.03 3.76
N ARG A 85 18.06 -4.54 4.84
CA ARG A 85 19.38 -5.20 4.82
C ARG A 85 19.29 -6.70 5.02
N TYR A 86 18.09 -7.25 5.16
CA TYR A 86 17.88 -8.68 5.30
C TYR A 86 18.11 -9.37 3.94
N ASP A 87 18.48 -10.64 4.03
CA ASP A 87 18.70 -11.50 2.87
C ASP A 87 18.64 -12.93 3.39
N GLU A 88 17.56 -13.62 3.02
CA GLU A 88 17.27 -14.99 3.43
C GLU A 88 18.35 -15.98 2.92
N SER A 89 19.05 -15.65 1.83
CA SER A 89 20.14 -16.46 1.26
C SER A 89 21.29 -16.70 2.24
N ARG A 90 21.43 -15.85 3.28
CA ARG A 90 22.43 -16.02 4.35
C ARG A 90 22.04 -17.05 5.41
N GLY A 91 20.82 -17.59 5.38
CA GLY A 91 20.36 -18.64 6.31
C GLY A 91 20.20 -18.21 7.78
N VAL A 92 20.33 -16.91 8.07
CA VAL A 92 20.05 -16.33 9.40
C VAL A 92 18.59 -15.90 9.42
N PRO A 93 17.75 -16.39 10.35
CA PRO A 93 16.36 -15.93 10.44
C PRO A 93 16.29 -14.48 10.95
N PHE A 94 15.36 -13.69 10.40
CA PHE A 94 15.21 -12.26 10.69
C PHE A 94 15.16 -11.90 12.18
N ASN A 95 14.61 -12.79 13.03
CA ASN A 95 14.57 -12.60 14.49
C ASN A 95 15.94 -12.63 15.21
N ARG A 96 17.04 -12.84 14.48
CA ARG A 96 18.43 -12.86 14.97
C ARG A 96 19.41 -12.08 14.08
N PHE A 97 18.90 -11.32 13.11
CA PHE A 97 19.69 -10.47 12.22
C PHE A 97 19.98 -9.11 12.88
#